data_AF-A0A517FMS1-F1
#
_entry.id   AF-A0A517FMS1-F1
#
_cell.length_a   1.000
_cell.length_b   1.000
_cell.length_c   1.000
_cell.angle_alpha   90.00
_cell.angle_beta   90.00
_cell.angle_gamma   90.00
#
_symmetry.space_group_name_H-M   'P 1'
#
loop_
_entity.id
_entity.type
_entity.pdbx_description
1 polymer ?
#
loop_
_entity_poly.entity_id
_entity_poly.type
_entity_poly.pdbx_seq_one_letter_code
_entity_poly.pdbx_strand_id
1 'polypeptide(L)' 'IPGMAAVKAAALEAGALGCTISGAGPTAVAVIEGEDKGEEVARRMVDAFFTVGKLRATATIAQLDRAGARVISTSTLD' A
#
# COMPACT_ATOMS: atom_id res chain seq x y z
N ILE A 1 -4.18 -10.53 9.66
CA ILE A 1 -5.02 -9.36 9.34
C ILE A 1 -6.32 -9.87 8.72
N PRO A 2 -7.50 -9.50 9.24
CA PRO A 2 -8.79 -9.88 8.65
C PRO A 2 -8.86 -9.52 7.15
N GLY A 3 -9.26 -10.48 6.31
CA GLY A 3 -9.35 -10.28 4.86
C GLY A 3 -8.04 -10.31 4.07
N MET A 4 -6.86 -10.50 4.70
CA MET A 4 -5.56 -10.45 4.00
C MET A 4 -5.44 -11.40 2.82
N ALA A 5 -5.98 -12.62 2.93
CA ALA A 5 -5.95 -13.59 1.83
C ALA A 5 -6.71 -13.07 0.60
N ALA A 6 -7.87 -12.44 0.81
CA ALA A 6 -8.65 -11.82 -0.27
C ALA A 6 -7.94 -10.58 -0.85
N VAL A 7 -7.30 -9.77 0.00
CA VAL A 7 -6.50 -8.62 -0.45
C VAL A 7 -5.34 -9.05 -1.33
N LYS A 8 -4.62 -10.11 -0.92
CA LYS A 8 -3.53 -10.68 -1.71
C LYS A 8 -4.01 -11.18 -3.08
N ALA A 9 -5.13 -11.90 -3.11
CA ALA A 9 -5.73 -12.37 -4.37
C ALA A 9 -6.15 -11.19 -5.27
N ALA A 10 -6.87 -10.22 -4.71
CA ALA A 10 -7.34 -9.04 -5.43
C ALA A 10 -6.19 -8.20 -6.02
N ALA A 11 -5.07 -8.07 -5.29
CA ALA A 11 -3.89 -7.39 -5.78
C ALA A 11 -3.26 -8.12 -7.00
N LEU A 12 -3.11 -9.45 -6.92
CA LEU A 12 -2.54 -10.25 -8.00
C LEU A 12 -3.45 -10.25 -9.25
N GLU A 13 -4.76 -10.38 -9.06
CA GLU A 13 -5.76 -10.28 -10.14
C GLU A 13 -5.73 -8.91 -10.83
N ALA A 14 -5.47 -7.84 -10.08
CA ALA A 14 -5.35 -6.47 -10.59
C ALA A 14 -4.02 -6.20 -11.32
N GLY A 15 -3.08 -7.17 -11.30
CA GLY A 15 -1.79 -7.06 -11.99
C GLY A 15 -0.61 -6.66 -11.11
N ALA A 16 -0.72 -6.79 -9.78
CA ALA A 16 0.46 -6.71 -8.93
C ALA A 16 1.42 -7.89 -9.20
N LEU A 17 2.72 -7.62 -9.21
CA LEU A 17 3.78 -8.62 -9.29
C LEU A 17 3.84 -9.49 -8.04
N GLY A 18 3.46 -8.93 -6.90
CA GLY A 18 3.41 -9.62 -5.62
C GLY A 18 2.67 -8.80 -4.57
N CYS A 19 2.12 -9.47 -3.56
CA CYS A 19 1.48 -8.82 -2.42
C CYS A 19 1.75 -9.60 -1.13
N THR A 20 2.11 -8.88 -0.06
CA THR A 20 2.42 -9.44 1.26
C THR A 20 2.14 -8.41 2.36
N ILE A 21 2.44 -8.76 3.60
CA ILE A 21 2.41 -7.82 4.74
C ILE A 21 3.65 -6.92 4.73
N SER A 22 3.49 -5.65 5.09
CA SER A 22 4.59 -4.72 5.33
C SER A 22 5.00 -4.79 6.81
N GLY A 23 6.25 -5.19 7.07
CA GLY A 23 6.77 -5.39 8.43
C GLY A 23 5.95 -6.43 9.21
N ALA A 24 5.56 -6.09 10.44
CA ALA A 24 4.70 -6.93 11.28
C ALA A 24 3.19 -6.80 10.94
N GLY A 25 2.80 -5.89 10.04
CA GLY A 25 1.41 -5.54 9.76
C GLY A 25 0.84 -4.45 10.68
N PRO A 26 -0.43 -4.03 10.48
CA PRO A 26 -1.45 -4.63 9.62
C PRO A 26 -1.42 -4.18 8.16
N THR A 27 -0.47 -3.33 7.78
CA THR A 27 -0.36 -2.82 6.40
C THR A 27 -0.05 -3.94 5.42
N ALA A 28 -0.81 -4.01 4.33
CA ALA A 28 -0.47 -4.80 3.16
C ALA A 28 0.34 -3.94 2.17
N VAL A 29 1.29 -4.56 1.47
CA VAL A 29 2.07 -3.93 0.40
C VAL A 29 1.96 -4.78 -0.86
N ALA A 30 1.85 -4.12 -2.01
CA ALA A 30 1.89 -4.74 -3.31
C ALA A 30 2.99 -4.10 -4.16
N VAL A 31 3.73 -4.93 -4.91
CA VAL A 31 4.70 -4.48 -5.91
C VAL A 31 4.00 -4.46 -7.26
N ILE A 32 4.11 -3.36 -8.00
CA ILE A 32 3.42 -3.12 -9.27
C ILE A 32 4.41 -2.64 -10.33
N GLU A 33 4.11 -2.92 -11.60
CA GLU A 33 4.82 -2.31 -12.74
C GLU A 33 4.13 -0.98 -13.07
N GLY A 34 4.77 0.14 -12.71
CA GLY A 34 4.29 1.49 -13.06
C GLY A 34 3.15 2.04 -12.19
N GLU A 35 2.95 3.35 -12.26
CA GLU A 35 1.88 4.05 -11.53
C GLU A 35 0.49 3.84 -12.17
N ASP A 36 0.44 3.58 -13.47
CA ASP A 36 -0.78 3.31 -14.25
C ASP A 36 -1.58 2.11 -13.70
N LYS A 37 -0.87 1.07 -13.23
CA LYS A 37 -1.48 -0.09 -12.55
C LYS A 37 -1.81 0.19 -11.08
N GLY A 38 -1.19 1.21 -10.48
CA GLY A 38 -1.22 1.43 -9.04
C GLY A 38 -2.58 1.80 -8.50
N GLU A 39 -3.34 2.63 -9.22
CA GLU A 39 -4.67 3.06 -8.79
C GLU A 39 -5.65 1.89 -8.73
N GLU A 40 -5.63 1.02 -9.75
CA GLU A 40 -6.50 -0.14 -9.81
C GLU A 40 -6.15 -1.16 -8.73
N VAL A 41 -4.87 -1.49 -8.56
CA VAL A 41 -4.40 -2.40 -7.50
C VAL A 41 -4.78 -1.85 -6.12
N ALA A 42 -4.55 -0.55 -5.88
CA ALA A 42 -4.90 0.11 -4.63
C ALA A 42 -6.40 0.03 -4.32
N ARG A 43 -7.25 0.35 -5.31
CA ARG A 43 -8.70 0.28 -5.18
C ARG A 43 -9.17 -1.15 -4.87
N ARG A 44 -8.68 -2.14 -5.62
CA ARG A 44 -9.02 -3.56 -5.43
C ARG A 44 -8.62 -4.09 -4.05
N MET A 45 -7.46 -3.69 -3.55
CA MET A 45 -7.00 -4.03 -2.20
C MET A 45 -7.89 -3.41 -1.11
N VAL A 46 -8.23 -2.12 -1.24
CA VAL A 46 -9.11 -1.41 -0.29
C VAL A 46 -10.51 -2.05 -0.29
N ASP A 47 -11.07 -2.32 -1.47
CA ASP A 47 -12.38 -2.97 -1.62
C ASP A 47 -12.39 -4.36 -0.96
N ALA A 48 -11.31 -5.15 -1.10
CA ALA A 48 -11.20 -6.45 -0.46
C ALA A 48 -11.11 -6.37 1.08
N PHE A 49 -10.36 -5.39 1.61
CA PHE A 49 -10.36 -5.12 3.05
C PHE A 49 -11.75 -4.73 3.57
N PHE A 50 -12.49 -3.91 2.82
CA PHE A 50 -13.82 -3.48 3.23
C PHE A 50 -14.86 -4.61 3.16
N THR A 51 -14.93 -5.29 2.02
CA THR A 51 -15.98 -6.28 1.75
C THR A 51 -15.75 -7.59 2.50
N VAL A 52 -14.51 -8.09 2.54
CA VAL A 52 -14.17 -9.38 3.16
C VAL A 52 -13.63 -9.19 4.57
N GLY A 53 -12.68 -8.26 4.74
CA GLY A 53 -12.06 -8.00 6.04
C GLY A 53 -12.95 -7.23 7.02
N LYS A 54 -13.99 -6.54 6.53
CA LYS A 54 -14.82 -5.59 7.29
C LYS A 54 -13.99 -4.46 7.92
N LEU A 55 -12.91 -4.06 7.25
CA LEU A 55 -11.99 -3.01 7.67
C LEU A 55 -12.05 -1.82 6.72
N ARG A 56 -11.99 -0.61 7.27
CA ARG A 56 -11.70 0.59 6.46
C ARG A 56 -10.19 0.65 6.25
N ALA A 57 -9.78 0.91 5.02
CA ALA A 57 -8.38 1.02 4.64
C ALA A 57 -8.18 2.23 3.72
N THR A 58 -6.97 2.76 3.74
CA THR A 58 -6.48 3.77 2.79
C THR A 58 -5.28 3.20 2.05
N ALA A 59 -5.04 3.66 0.83
CA ALA A 59 -3.90 3.25 0.03
C ALA A 59 -3.07 4.47 -0.39
N THR A 60 -1.76 4.29 -0.44
CA THR A 60 -0.80 5.26 -0.98
C THR A 60 0.03 4.55 -2.02
N ILE A 61 0.12 5.13 -3.21
CA ILE A 61 1.03 4.68 -4.27
C ILE A 61 2.31 5.49 -4.11
N ALA A 62 3.45 4.82 -4.00
CA ALA A 62 4.72 5.47 -3.77
C ALA A 62 5.86 4.69 -4.44
N GLN A 63 6.89 5.43 -4.85
CA GLN A 63 8.19 4.88 -5.22
C GLN A 63 9.09 4.79 -3.99
N LEU A 64 10.14 3.96 -4.07
CA LEU A 64 11.14 3.86 -3.01
C LEU A 64 11.80 5.23 -2.76
N ASP A 65 11.77 5.72 -1.52
CA ASP A 65 12.51 6.92 -1.14
C ASP A 65 14.02 6.62 -1.17
N ARG A 66 14.72 7.22 -2.15
CA ARG A 66 16.16 7.08 -2.33
C ARG A 66 16.99 8.09 -1.54
N ALA A 67 16.36 9.13 -0.99
CA ALA A 67 17.02 10.16 -0.21
C ALA A 67 17.06 9.81 1.28
N GLY A 68 16.04 9.10 1.78
CA GLY A 68 15.90 8.77 3.19
C GLY A 68 15.65 10.02 4.06
N ALA A 69 16.18 9.99 5.29
CA ALA A 69 16.00 11.08 6.24
C ALA A 69 16.75 12.34 5.80
N ARG A 70 16.07 13.49 5.85
CA ARG A 70 16.61 14.81 5.49
C ARG A 70 15.93 15.92 6.27
N VAL A 71 16.63 17.03 6.46
CA VAL A 71 16.08 18.23 7.12
C VAL A 71 15.09 18.91 6.17
N ILE A 72 13.86 19.11 6.62
CA ILE A 72 12.80 19.77 5.84
C ILE A 72 12.67 21.27 6.18
N SER A 73 13.10 21.69 7.38
CA SER A 73 13.17 23.09 7.81
C SER A 73 14.03 23.22 9.06
N THR A 74 14.72 24.35 9.22
CA THR A 74 15.36 24.75 10.48
C THR A 74 14.73 26.05 10.95
N SER A 75 14.25 26.10 12.18
CA SER A 75 13.86 27.36 12.82
C SER A 75 15.09 27.97 13.49
N THR A 76 15.42 29.21 13.15
CA THR A 76 16.40 29.98 13.93
C THR A 76 15.71 30.41 15.22
N LEU A 77 16.32 30.11 16.37
CA LEU A 77 15.98 30.78 17.62
C LEU A 77 16.70 32.13 17.58
N ASP A 78 15.94 33.22 17.45
CA ASP A 78 16.43 34.56 17.77
C ASP A 78 16.55 34.73 19.29
#